data_AF-A0A6D2IWC4-F1
#
_entry.id   AF-A0A6D2IWC4-F1
#
_cell.length_a   1.000
_cell.length_b   1.000
_cell.length_c   1.000
_cell.angle_alpha   90.00
_cell.angle_beta   90.00
_cell.angle_gamma   90.00
#
_symmetry.space_group_name_H-M   'P 1'
#
loop_
_entity.id
_entity.type
_entity.pdbx_description
1 polymer ?
#
loop_
_entity_poly.entity_id
_entity_poly.type
_entity_poly.pdbx_seq_one_letter_code
_entity_poly.pdbx_strand_id
1 'polypeptide(L)'
;MVDCGVPPDIVTYNILLDCLCANGKIEKAMVIVEDLQKSEMDVDIITYNIIIQGMCRGGKVEEAWCLFCSLTLRGVKPDAIAYITMISGLCRRGRRREADKLCREMREDGIMPIGCMNNETLRDQDTSSSAEIIKAMNE
;
A
#
# COMPACT_ATOMS: atom_id res chain seq x y z
N MET A 1 10.47 -25.09 -2.73
CA MET A 1 9.10 -25.31 -3.24
C MET A 1 9.03 -26.74 -3.73
N VAL A 2 7.94 -27.44 -3.40
CA VAL A 2 7.72 -28.83 -3.79
C VAL A 2 7.44 -28.86 -5.30
N ASP A 3 8.14 -29.72 -6.03
CA ASP A 3 8.09 -29.80 -7.49
C ASP A 3 6.81 -30.53 -7.94
N CYS A 4 5.69 -29.82 -7.86
CA CYS A 4 4.38 -30.34 -8.23
C CYS A 4 4.01 -30.00 -9.68
N GLY A 5 4.95 -29.98 -10.63
CA GLY A 5 4.70 -29.90 -12.08
C GLY A 5 3.87 -28.72 -12.62
N VAL A 6 3.33 -27.86 -11.76
CA VAL A 6 2.53 -26.67 -12.08
C VAL A 6 3.40 -25.47 -11.74
N PRO A 7 3.75 -24.63 -12.74
CA PRO A 7 4.55 -23.45 -12.50
C PRO A 7 3.80 -22.48 -11.55
N PRO A 8 4.49 -21.88 -10.57
CA PRO A 8 3.90 -20.87 -9.70
C PRO A 8 3.32 -19.71 -10.52
N ASP A 9 2.11 -19.30 -10.20
CA ASP A 9 1.44 -18.13 -10.77
C ASP A 9 1.64 -16.87 -9.90
N ILE A 10 1.16 -15.72 -10.38
CA ILE A 10 1.32 -14.43 -9.67
C ILE A 10 0.68 -14.47 -8.27
N VAL A 11 -0.41 -15.22 -8.10
CA VAL A 11 -1.08 -15.39 -6.80
C VAL A 11 -0.18 -16.14 -5.81
N THR A 12 0.52 -17.18 -6.28
CA THR A 12 1.49 -17.92 -5.48
C THR A 12 2.62 -17.01 -4.99
N TYR A 13 3.14 -16.15 -5.86
CA TYR A 13 4.17 -15.19 -5.48
C TYR A 13 3.65 -14.11 -4.53
N ASN A 14 2.42 -13.63 -4.73
CA ASN A 14 1.77 -12.67 -3.85
C ASN A 14 1.66 -13.19 -2.41
N ILE A 15 1.29 -14.46 -2.23
CA ILE A 15 1.27 -15.11 -0.90
C ILE A 15 2.69 -15.16 -0.31
N LEU A 16 3.69 -15.54 -1.11
CA LEU A 16 5.08 -15.60 -0.67
C LEU A 16 5.60 -14.21 -0.25
N LEU A 17 5.28 -13.17 -1.01
CA LEU A 17 5.65 -11.79 -0.74
C LEU A 17 5.02 -11.28 0.57
N ASP A 18 3.73 -11.54 0.79
CA ASP A 18 3.07 -11.19 2.06
C ASP A 18 3.77 -11.85 3.25
N CYS A 19 4.05 -13.15 3.14
CA CYS A 19 4.74 -13.92 4.19
C CYS A 19 6.16 -13.41 4.48
N LEU A 20 6.91 -13.02 3.45
CA LEU A 20 8.25 -12.46 3.62
C LEU A 20 8.19 -11.08 4.29
N CYS A 21 7.26 -10.23 3.86
CA CYS A 21 7.09 -8.89 4.40
C CYS A 21 6.63 -8.91 5.86
N ALA A 22 5.66 -9.76 6.20
CA ALA A 22 5.19 -9.96 7.57
C ALA A 22 6.30 -10.45 8.52
N ASN A 23 7.28 -11.19 7.99
CA ASN A 23 8.43 -11.68 8.73
C ASN A 23 9.66 -10.74 8.67
N GLY A 24 9.51 -9.53 8.15
CA GLY A 24 10.58 -8.53 8.04
C GLY A 24 11.69 -8.88 7.05
N LYS A 25 11.51 -9.89 6.21
CA LYS A 25 12.47 -10.34 5.19
C LYS A 25 12.32 -9.53 3.90
N ILE A 26 12.39 -8.21 4.02
CA ILE A 26 12.08 -7.27 2.94
C ILE A 26 13.04 -7.40 1.77
N GLU A 27 14.33 -7.63 2.03
CA GLU A 27 15.35 -7.76 1.01
C GLU A 27 15.05 -8.96 0.10
N LYS A 28 14.57 -10.07 0.67
CA LYS A 28 14.16 -11.25 -0.09
C LYS A 28 12.89 -11.00 -0.90
N ALA A 29 11.94 -10.25 -0.34
CA ALA A 29 10.73 -9.89 -1.05
C ALA A 29 11.06 -9.03 -2.29
N MET A 30 11.97 -8.06 -2.16
CA MET A 30 12.38 -7.21 -3.28
C MET A 30 13.11 -7.97 -4.39
N VAL A 31 13.97 -8.94 -4.05
CA VAL A 31 14.60 -9.82 -5.05
C VAL A 31 13.53 -10.56 -5.87
N ILE A 32 12.50 -11.10 -5.21
CA ILE A 32 11.40 -11.78 -5.91
C ILE A 32 10.66 -10.82 -6.84
N VAL A 33 10.40 -9.57 -6.41
CA VAL A 33 9.77 -8.56 -7.28
C VAL A 33 10.61 -8.26 -8.50
N GLU A 34 11.92 -8.10 -8.36
CA GLU A 34 12.83 -7.88 -9.47
C GLU A 34 12.86 -9.07 -10.44
N ASP A 35 12.79 -10.30 -9.91
CA ASP A 35 12.71 -11.51 -10.73
C ASP A 35 11.37 -11.60 -11.47
N LEU A 36 10.26 -11.24 -10.82
CA LEU A 36 8.94 -11.16 -11.46
C LEU A 36 8.90 -10.10 -12.56
N GLN A 37 9.49 -8.92 -12.33
CA GLN A 37 9.58 -7.85 -13.34
C GLN A 37 10.40 -8.25 -14.58
N LYS A 38 11.37 -9.16 -14.43
CA LYS A 38 12.16 -9.69 -15.55
C LYS A 38 11.47 -10.84 -16.28
N SER A 39 10.47 -11.45 -15.64
CA SER A 39 9.66 -12.50 -16.23
C SER A 39 8.54 -11.91 -17.09
N GLU A 40 7.89 -12.74 -17.92
CA GLU A 40 6.69 -12.34 -18.67
C GLU A 40 5.42 -12.27 -17.78
N MET A 41 5.57 -12.24 -16.44
CA MET A 41 4.46 -12.14 -15.50
C MET A 41 4.12 -10.68 -15.24
N ASP A 42 2.83 -10.32 -15.39
CA ASP A 42 2.34 -8.97 -15.13
C ASP A 42 2.33 -8.66 -13.63
N VAL A 43 3.37 -7.96 -13.18
CA VAL A 43 3.43 -7.38 -11.83
C VAL A 43 2.55 -6.13 -11.81
N ASP A 44 1.40 -6.23 -11.16
CA ASP A 44 0.40 -5.17 -11.08
C ASP A 44 0.37 -4.48 -9.69
N ILE A 45 -0.57 -3.53 -9.53
CA ILE A 45 -0.78 -2.80 -8.27
C ILE A 45 -1.11 -3.72 -7.09
N ILE A 46 -1.74 -4.89 -7.33
CA ILE A 46 -2.09 -5.83 -6.26
C ILE A 46 -0.83 -6.37 -5.60
N THR A 47 0.17 -6.72 -6.40
CA THR A 47 1.48 -7.21 -5.90
C THR A 47 2.16 -6.17 -5.01
N TYR A 48 2.18 -4.90 -5.44
CA TYR A 48 2.78 -3.83 -4.64
C TYR A 48 1.98 -3.50 -3.38
N ASN A 49 0.65 -3.54 -3.44
CA ASN A 49 -0.20 -3.33 -2.27
C ASN A 49 0.11 -4.34 -1.16
N ILE A 50 0.31 -5.61 -1.52
CA ILE A 50 0.70 -6.65 -0.58
C ILE A 50 2.02 -6.31 0.12
N ILE A 51 3.03 -5.91 -0.66
CA ILE A 51 4.35 -5.58 -0.12
C ILE A 51 4.29 -4.35 0.78
N ILE A 52 3.63 -3.28 0.32
CA ILE A 52 3.45 -2.03 1.08
C ILE A 52 2.73 -2.32 2.40
N GLN A 53 1.65 -3.12 2.35
CA GLN A 53 0.90 -3.51 3.55
C GLN A 53 1.76 -4.35 4.50
N GLY A 54 2.48 -5.34 3.98
CA GLY A 54 3.38 -6.18 4.77
C GLY A 54 4.50 -5.37 5.44
N MET A 55 5.14 -4.44 4.70
CA MET A 55 6.16 -3.53 5.25
C MET A 55 5.59 -2.64 6.35
N CYS A 56 4.43 -2.02 6.13
CA CYS A 56 3.76 -1.19 7.14
C CYS A 56 3.40 -2.00 8.41
N ARG A 57 2.91 -3.24 8.26
CA ARG A 57 2.64 -4.16 9.38
C ARG A 57 3.91 -4.56 10.11
N GLY A 58 5.00 -4.81 9.39
CA GLY A 58 6.34 -5.09 9.94
C GLY A 58 7.06 -3.86 10.51
N GLY A 59 6.41 -2.69 10.55
CA GLY A 59 6.98 -1.45 11.05
C GLY A 59 7.99 -0.77 10.10
N LYS A 60 8.19 -1.29 8.89
CA LYS A 60 9.10 -0.74 7.87
C LYS A 60 8.42 0.33 7.01
N VAL A 61 7.84 1.34 7.68
CA VAL A 61 7.01 2.38 7.03
C VAL A 61 7.81 3.27 6.08
N GLU A 62 9.10 3.52 6.38
CA GLU A 62 9.95 4.33 5.50
C GLU A 62 10.28 3.60 4.20
N GLU A 63 10.58 2.30 4.29
CA GLU A 63 10.78 1.44 3.12
C GLU A 63 9.48 1.32 2.29
N ALA A 64 8.33 1.19 2.96
CA ALA A 64 7.01 1.20 2.30
C ALA A 64 6.74 2.53 1.56
N TRP A 65 7.12 3.66 2.18
CA TRP A 65 7.00 4.98 1.56
C TRP A 65 7.87 5.13 0.33
N CYS A 66 9.13 4.69 0.38
CA CYS A 66 10.00 4.68 -0.80
C CYS A 66 9.40 3.84 -1.94
N LEU A 67 8.86 2.66 -1.63
CA LEU A 67 8.20 1.81 -2.63
C LEU A 67 6.97 2.50 -3.23
N PHE A 68 6.10 3.05 -2.39
CA PHE A 68 4.90 3.79 -2.81
C PHE A 68 5.25 4.95 -3.77
N CYS A 69 6.23 5.79 -3.41
CA CYS A 69 6.67 6.89 -4.26
C CYS A 69 7.29 6.41 -5.59
N SER A 70 7.83 5.19 -5.63
CA SER A 70 8.40 4.62 -6.85
C SER A 70 7.37 4.00 -7.80
N LEU A 71 6.10 3.81 -7.38
CA LEU A 71 5.09 3.13 -8.20
C LEU A 71 4.86 3.82 -9.54
N THR A 72 4.72 5.14 -9.54
CA THR A 72 4.50 5.93 -10.75
C THR A 72 5.70 5.89 -11.69
N LEU A 73 6.93 5.88 -11.15
CA LEU A 73 8.16 5.70 -11.93
C LEU A 73 8.25 4.30 -12.57
N ARG A 74 7.58 3.31 -11.97
CA ARG A 74 7.44 1.95 -12.49
C ARG A 74 6.24 1.79 -13.43
N GLY A 75 5.54 2.88 -13.77
CA GLY A 75 4.36 2.86 -14.62
C GLY A 75 3.09 2.32 -13.93
N VAL A 76 3.12 2.12 -12.61
CA VAL A 76 1.99 1.59 -11.85
C VAL A 76 1.32 2.75 -11.11
N LYS A 77 0.02 2.97 -11.37
CA LYS A 77 -0.75 3.98 -10.66
C LYS A 77 -1.16 3.45 -9.28
N PRO A 78 -0.87 4.18 -8.18
CA PRO A 78 -1.37 3.81 -6.86
C PRO A 78 -2.91 3.80 -6.84
N ASP A 79 -3.50 2.80 -6.19
CA ASP A 79 -4.94 2.68 -5.99
C ASP A 79 -5.36 3.13 -4.57
N ALA A 80 -6.65 3.05 -4.28
CA ALA A 80 -7.19 3.42 -2.97
C ALA A 80 -6.50 2.63 -1.83
N ILE A 81 -6.18 1.36 -2.05
CA ILE A 81 -5.56 0.50 -1.05
C ILE A 81 -4.14 0.98 -0.75
N ALA A 82 -3.35 1.30 -1.78
CA ALA A 82 -2.00 1.85 -1.63
C ALA A 82 -2.02 3.13 -0.80
N TYR A 83 -2.88 4.09 -1.17
CA TYR A 83 -3.05 5.37 -0.50
C TYR A 83 -3.45 5.19 0.97
N ILE A 84 -4.52 4.43 1.24
CA ILE A 84 -5.03 4.19 2.59
C ILE A 84 -3.98 3.52 3.47
N THR A 85 -3.28 2.52 2.93
CA THR A 85 -2.23 1.80 3.66
C THR A 85 -1.09 2.73 4.07
N MET A 86 -0.65 3.61 3.17
CA MET A 86 0.41 4.57 3.47
C MET A 86 -0.02 5.67 4.44
N ILE A 87 -1.22 6.22 4.27
CA ILE A 87 -1.80 7.21 5.20
C ILE A 87 -1.84 6.62 6.63
N SER A 88 -2.33 5.39 6.77
CA SER A 88 -2.40 4.68 8.05
C SER A 88 -1.00 4.44 8.65
N GLY A 89 -0.05 3.99 7.83
CA GLY A 89 1.35 3.78 8.25
C GLY A 89 2.02 5.06 8.75
N LEU A 90 1.85 6.17 8.03
CA LEU A 90 2.42 7.48 8.39
C LEU A 90 1.84 8.03 9.69
N CYS A 91 0.52 7.92 9.87
CA CYS A 91 -0.14 8.34 11.12
C CYS A 91 0.34 7.55 12.33
N ARG A 92 0.50 6.23 12.20
CA ARG A 92 1.07 5.38 13.26
C ARG A 92 2.49 5.79 13.63
N ARG A 93 3.25 6.38 12.70
CA ARG A 93 4.58 6.96 12.92
C ARG A 93 4.57 8.42 13.38
N GLY A 94 3.40 9.04 13.54
CA GLY A 94 3.26 10.44 13.93
C GLY A 94 3.54 11.45 12.80
N ARG A 95 3.74 10.98 11.56
CA ARG A 95 4.04 11.80 10.36
C ARG A 95 2.76 12.38 9.75
N ARG A 96 2.04 13.18 10.54
CA ARG A 96 0.70 13.69 10.17
C ARG A 96 0.71 14.60 8.94
N ARG A 97 1.76 15.42 8.77
CA ARG A 97 1.83 16.36 7.64
C ARG A 97 1.89 15.64 6.31
N GLU A 98 2.67 14.57 6.23
CA GLU A 98 2.78 13.72 5.05
C GLU A 98 1.48 12.94 4.82
N ALA A 99 0.86 12.41 5.87
CA ALA A 99 -0.43 11.73 5.77
C ALA A 99 -1.53 12.67 5.21
N ASP A 100 -1.61 13.90 5.72
CA ASP A 100 -2.59 14.89 5.26
C ASP A 100 -2.31 15.37 3.83
N LYS A 101 -1.04 15.43 3.42
CA LYS A 101 -0.66 15.69 2.01
C LYS A 101 -1.16 14.57 1.11
N LEU A 102 -0.91 13.33 1.51
CA LEU A 102 -1.30 12.15 0.76
C LEU A 102 -2.83 12.01 0.64
N CYS A 103 -3.58 12.40 1.68
CA CYS A 103 -5.05 12.49 1.62
C CYS A 103 -5.55 13.49 0.56
N ARG A 104 -4.86 14.62 0.38
CA ARG A 104 -5.22 15.59 -0.66
C ARG A 104 -4.91 15.06 -2.05
N GLU A 105 -3.73 14.47 -2.24
CA GLU A 105 -3.32 13.83 -3.49
C GLU A 105 -4.32 12.73 -3.90
N MET A 106 -4.75 11.89 -2.96
CA MET A 106 -5.78 10.87 -3.21
C MET A 106 -7.10 11.46 -3.75
N ARG A 107 -7.53 12.62 -3.22
CA ARG A 107 -8.74 13.32 -3.69
C ARG A 107 -8.54 13.96 -5.07
N GLU A 108 -7.38 14.58 -5.30
CA GLU A 108 -7.00 15.17 -6.58
C GLU A 108 -6.92 14.12 -7.69
N ASP A 109 -6.46 12.92 -7.36
CA ASP A 109 -6.45 11.76 -8.26
C ASP A 109 -7.85 11.17 -8.54
N GLY A 110 -8.90 11.73 -7.93
CA GLY A 110 -10.29 11.26 -8.05
C GLY A 110 -10.56 9.94 -7.33
N ILE A 111 -9.63 9.50 -6.47
CA ILE A 111 -9.76 8.26 -5.72
C ILE A 111 -10.55 8.57 -4.44
N MET A 112 -11.84 8.29 -4.47
CA MET A 112 -12.71 8.50 -3.31
C MET A 112 -12.30 7.55 -2.17
N PRO A 113 -11.99 8.06 -0.96
CA PRO A 113 -11.92 7.21 0.22
C PRO A 113 -13.29 6.55 0.40
N ILE A 114 -13.31 5.24 0.60
CA ILE A 114 -14.56 4.44 0.65
C ILE A 114 -15.57 4.99 1.69
N GLY A 115 -15.13 5.82 2.66
CA GLY A 115 -15.98 6.50 3.64
C GLY A 115 -16.48 7.93 3.32
N CYS A 116 -16.12 8.55 2.18
CA CYS A 116 -16.45 9.96 1.91
C CYS A 116 -17.81 10.23 1.25
N MET A 117 -18.63 9.21 0.95
CA MET A 117 -19.96 9.45 0.38
C MET A 117 -21.04 9.91 1.38
N ASN A 118 -20.73 10.02 2.67
CA ASN A 118 -21.75 10.30 3.68
C ASN A 118 -21.69 11.71 4.28
N ASN A 119 -21.07 12.71 3.64
CA ASN A 119 -21.17 14.08 4.15
C ASN A 119 -20.92 15.18 3.10
N GLU A 120 -21.97 15.51 2.34
CA GLU A 120 -22.28 16.91 2.01
C GLU A 120 -22.64 17.73 3.27
N THR A 121 -22.57 17.14 4.47
CA THR A 121 -22.83 17.76 5.77
C THR A 121 -21.51 17.95 6.52
N LEU A 122 -21.40 19.04 7.29
CA LEU A 122 -20.22 19.44 8.08
C LEU A 122 -19.15 20.20 7.27
N ARG A 123 -19.62 21.29 6.64
CA ARG A 123 -18.98 22.60 6.77
C ARG A 123 -18.43 22.75 8.20
N ASP A 124 -17.17 23.14 8.31
CA ASP A 124 -16.52 23.57 9.55
C ASP A 124 -16.33 22.48 10.61
N GLN A 125 -15.16 21.82 10.61
CA GLN A 125 -14.22 21.88 11.75
C GLN A 125 -12.96 21.04 11.49
N ASP A 126 -11.83 21.63 11.88
CA ASP A 126 -10.49 21.06 11.94
C ASP A 126 -10.44 19.68 12.60
N THR A 127 -10.62 18.63 11.81
CA THR A 127 -10.20 17.28 12.17
C THR A 127 -9.27 16.78 11.09
N SER A 128 -8.04 16.46 11.48
CA SER A 128 -6.99 15.94 10.59
C SER A 128 -7.59 14.76 9.80
N SER A 129 -7.81 14.94 8.49
CA SER A 129 -8.53 13.96 7.64
C SER A 129 -7.91 12.57 7.67
N SER A 130 -6.63 12.47 8.03
CA SER A 130 -5.94 11.20 8.23
C SER A 130 -6.42 10.42 9.48
N ALA A 131 -6.99 11.08 10.50
CA ALA A 131 -7.56 10.44 11.69
C ALA A 131 -8.95 9.81 11.44
N GLU A 132 -9.78 10.42 10.60
CA GLU A 132 -11.10 9.88 10.24
C GLU A 132 -10.97 8.61 9.39
N ILE A 133 -10.03 8.57 8.45
CA ILE A 133 -9.75 7.39 7.63
C ILE A 133 -9.30 6.22 8.52
N ILE A 134 -8.47 6.47 9.53
CA ILE A 134 -8.02 5.42 10.47
C ILE A 134 -9.15 4.95 11.37
N LYS A 135 -10.04 5.84 11.80
CA LYS A 135 -11.20 5.47 12.60
C LYS A 135 -12.16 4.57 11.82
N ALA A 136 -12.40 4.88 10.55
CA ALA A 136 -13.23 4.06 9.65
C ALA A 136 -12.60 2.70 9.28
N MET A 137 -11.30 2.49 9.50
CA MET A 137 -10.64 1.20 9.28
C MET A 137 -10.70 0.26 10.51
N ASN A 138 -11.14 0.75 11.67
CA ASN A 138 -11.20 -0.02 12.93
C ASN A 138 -12.65 -0.38 13.35
N GLU A 139 -13.64 -0.16 12.48
CA GLU A 139 -15.03 -0.61 12.61
C GLU A 139 -15.32 -1.71 11.58
#